data_AF-E9GDH2-F1
#
_entry.id   AF-E9GDH2-F1
#
_cell.length_a   1.000
_cell.length_b   1.000
_cell.length_c   1.000
_cell.angle_alpha   90.00
_cell.angle_beta   90.00
_cell.angle_gamma   90.00
#
_symmetry.space_group_name_H-M   'P 1'
#
loop_
_entity.id
_entity.type
_entity.pdbx_description
1 polymer ?
#
loop_
_entity_poly.entity_id
_entity_poly.type
_entity_poly.pdbx_seq_one_letter_code
_entity_poly.pdbx_strand_id
1 'polypeptide(L)'
;MAKIGQTMLSCCLWVAMLLAPLLVSSAVVKTVPFKKNVKTFGEWTCSQPQPRVIHIENLDEYAAPNAIYFPPALVIHQCDQSTGCCKVPGQVCKSLESAEEKIQFAVKAVSTSGSVNNHPAAASNNNNKRNMNSSSKPKKEKKLMISLTNHTRCECVGKIDLRI
;
A
#
# COMPACT_ATOMS: atom_id res chain seq x y z
N MET A 1 -69.09 -21.13 3.67
CA MET A 1 -68.17 -20.23 2.92
C MET A 1 -67.47 -19.32 3.93
N ALA A 2 -66.22 -18.93 3.64
CA ALA A 2 -65.38 -18.00 4.41
C ALA A 2 -64.76 -18.50 5.73
N LYS A 3 -63.49 -18.94 5.67
CA LYS A 3 -62.51 -18.82 6.78
C LYS A 3 -61.05 -19.08 6.38
N ILE A 4 -60.68 -18.88 5.10
CA ILE A 4 -59.32 -19.18 4.61
C ILE A 4 -58.52 -17.87 4.32
N GLY A 5 -59.19 -16.72 4.23
CA GLY A 5 -58.53 -15.44 3.93
C GLY A 5 -57.89 -14.73 5.13
N GLN A 6 -58.27 -15.07 6.37
CA GLN A 6 -57.88 -14.30 7.56
C GLN A 6 -56.63 -14.85 8.26
N THR A 7 -56.26 -16.10 8.01
CA THR A 7 -55.07 -16.76 8.56
C THR A 7 -53.80 -16.44 7.76
N MET A 8 -53.92 -16.22 6.44
CA MET A 8 -52.78 -15.91 5.57
C MET A 8 -52.22 -14.49 5.78
N LEU A 9 -53.08 -13.49 6.04
CA LEU A 9 -52.60 -12.12 6.33
C LEU A 9 -51.89 -12.02 7.69
N SER A 10 -52.35 -12.80 8.67
CA SER A 10 -51.79 -12.80 10.02
C SER A 10 -50.39 -13.45 10.05
N CYS A 11 -50.16 -14.50 9.25
CA CYS A 11 -48.87 -15.20 9.22
C CYS A 11 -47.74 -14.34 8.59
N CYS A 12 -48.04 -13.57 7.54
CA CYS A 12 -47.04 -12.71 6.87
C CYS A 12 -46.57 -11.53 7.73
N LEU A 13 -47.45 -10.96 8.57
CA LEU A 13 -47.09 -9.87 9.49
C LEU A 13 -46.14 -10.33 10.61
N TRP A 14 -46.31 -11.56 11.10
CA TRP A 14 -45.42 -12.12 12.13
C TRP A 14 -44.04 -12.51 11.56
N VAL A 15 -44.00 -13.00 10.31
CA VAL A 15 -42.72 -13.30 9.63
C VAL A 15 -41.94 -12.01 9.31
N ALA A 16 -42.63 -10.93 8.90
CA ALA A 16 -41.98 -9.64 8.65
C ALA A 16 -41.45 -8.97 9.94
N MET A 17 -42.12 -9.11 11.08
CA MET A 17 -41.62 -8.60 12.36
C MET A 17 -40.45 -9.41 12.95
N LEU A 18 -40.36 -10.71 12.66
CA LEU A 18 -39.23 -11.55 13.10
C LEU A 18 -37.97 -11.41 12.23
N LEU A 19 -38.09 -10.81 11.03
CA LEU A 19 -36.97 -10.54 10.11
C LEU A 19 -36.44 -9.09 10.18
N ALA A 20 -37.02 -8.24 11.03
CA ALA A 20 -36.73 -6.79 11.07
C ALA A 20 -35.87 -6.31 12.27
N PRO A 21 -34.85 -7.06 12.73
CA PRO A 21 -33.70 -6.38 13.32
C PRO A 21 -32.38 -6.96 12.83
N LEU A 22 -32.19 -7.01 11.52
CA LEU A 22 -30.86 -7.09 10.92
C LEU A 22 -30.59 -5.73 10.27
N LEU A 23 -29.43 -5.14 10.53
CA LEU A 23 -28.93 -3.87 9.97
C LEU A 23 -29.03 -2.60 10.82
N VAL A 24 -29.16 -2.69 12.15
CA VAL A 24 -28.55 -1.64 13.00
C VAL A 24 -27.19 -2.13 13.45
N SER A 25 -26.20 -1.99 12.57
CA SER A 25 -24.79 -2.06 12.98
C SER A 25 -24.49 -0.81 13.79
N SER A 26 -24.84 -0.81 15.08
CA SER A 26 -24.34 0.21 16.00
C SER A 26 -22.82 0.10 15.97
N ALA A 27 -22.15 1.04 15.31
CA ALA A 27 -20.70 1.14 15.38
C ALA A 27 -20.33 1.28 16.86
N VAL A 28 -19.80 0.21 17.45
CA VAL A 28 -19.38 0.23 18.85
C VAL A 28 -18.18 1.16 18.94
N VAL A 29 -18.41 2.40 19.38
CA VAL A 29 -17.35 3.37 19.61
C VAL A 29 -16.55 2.89 20.82
N LYS A 30 -15.32 2.42 20.58
CA LYS A 30 -14.39 2.05 21.65
C LYS A 30 -13.66 3.31 22.14
N THR A 31 -14.03 3.81 23.32
CA THR A 31 -13.30 4.90 23.97
C THR A 31 -12.03 4.37 24.63
N VAL A 32 -10.88 4.96 24.34
CA VAL A 32 -9.63 4.68 25.05
C VAL A 32 -9.53 5.58 26.28
N PRO A 33 -9.46 5.03 27.51
CA PRO A 33 -9.34 5.86 28.72
C PRO A 33 -8.05 6.69 28.72
N PHE A 34 -8.12 7.93 29.22
CA PHE A 34 -6.98 8.85 29.29
C PHE A 34 -5.73 8.21 29.92
N LYS A 35 -5.87 7.57 31.09
CA LYS A 35 -4.75 6.92 31.79
C LYS A 35 -4.10 5.81 30.95
N LYS A 36 -4.90 5.07 30.18
CA LYS A 36 -4.39 4.03 29.27
C LYS A 36 -3.60 4.68 28.14
N ASN A 37 -4.13 5.74 27.55
CA ASN A 37 -3.44 6.46 26.48
C ASN A 37 -2.12 7.09 26.95
N VAL A 38 -2.08 7.70 28.13
CA VAL A 38 -0.85 8.26 28.73
C VAL A 38 0.19 7.17 28.97
N LYS A 39 -0.23 6.00 29.48
CA LYS A 39 0.69 4.87 29.69
C LYS A 39 1.27 4.39 28.36
N THR A 40 0.42 4.15 27.37
CA THR A 40 0.86 3.73 26.02
C THR A 40 1.79 4.77 25.42
N PHE A 41 1.46 6.06 25.50
CA PHE A 41 2.36 7.12 25.04
C PHE A 41 3.74 7.07 25.70
N GLY A 42 3.80 6.79 27.00
CA GLY A 42 5.07 6.66 27.73
C GLY A 42 5.97 5.52 27.24
N GLU A 43 5.38 4.49 26.63
CA GLU A 43 6.09 3.33 26.05
C GLU A 43 6.54 3.60 24.60
N TRP A 44 5.96 4.60 23.92
CA TRP A 44 6.20 4.92 22.51
C TRP A 44 7.21 6.06 22.34
N THR A 45 8.41 5.88 22.90
CA THR A 45 9.51 6.86 22.81
C THR A 45 10.30 6.71 21.52
N CYS A 46 10.75 7.82 20.94
CA CYS A 46 11.71 7.80 19.83
C CYS A 46 12.99 7.04 20.23
N SER A 47 13.25 5.89 19.58
CA SER A 47 14.43 5.07 19.89
C SER A 47 14.88 4.21 18.71
N GLN A 48 14.11 3.19 18.36
CA GLN A 48 14.47 2.20 17.35
C GLN A 48 13.92 2.60 15.98
N PRO A 49 14.79 2.76 14.98
CA PRO A 49 14.39 2.91 13.58
C PRO A 49 13.33 1.88 13.20
N GLN A 50 12.28 2.32 12.50
CA GLN A 50 11.17 1.46 12.11
C GLN A 50 11.25 1.14 10.62
N PRO A 51 10.86 -0.07 10.19
CA PRO A 51 10.88 -0.44 8.79
C PRO A 51 9.91 0.41 7.97
N ARG A 52 10.37 0.86 6.80
CA ARG A 52 9.61 1.65 5.83
C ARG A 52 9.73 1.05 4.45
N VAL A 53 8.60 1.06 3.75
CA VAL A 53 8.50 0.61 2.36
C VAL A 53 8.85 1.77 1.46
N ILE A 54 9.80 1.55 0.55
CA ILE A 54 10.21 2.49 -0.49
C ILE A 54 9.84 1.87 -1.83
N HIS A 55 8.86 2.45 -2.50
CA HIS A 55 8.45 2.02 -3.82
C HIS A 55 9.49 2.44 -4.85
N ILE A 56 9.98 1.49 -5.65
CA ILE A 56 11.08 1.73 -6.60
C ILE A 56 10.63 2.70 -7.70
N GLU A 57 9.35 2.70 -8.05
CA GLU A 57 8.74 3.63 -9.01
C GLU A 57 8.76 5.10 -8.56
N ASN A 58 8.88 5.36 -7.25
CA ASN A 58 8.98 6.71 -6.68
C ASN A 58 10.43 7.23 -6.63
N LEU A 59 11.39 6.43 -7.09
CA LEU A 59 12.80 6.81 -7.13
C LEU A 59 13.10 7.33 -8.53
N ASP A 60 13.35 8.63 -8.64
CA ASP A 60 13.50 9.34 -9.92
C ASP A 60 14.50 8.67 -10.88
N GLU A 61 15.60 8.10 -10.36
CA GLU A 61 16.62 7.40 -11.15
C GLU A 61 16.12 6.10 -11.81
N TYR A 62 15.12 5.45 -11.20
CA TYR A 62 14.64 4.13 -11.61
C TYR A 62 13.22 4.13 -12.15
N ALA A 63 12.48 5.23 -12.03
CA ALA A 63 11.11 5.38 -12.51
C ALA A 63 11.03 5.14 -14.02
N ALA A 64 10.44 4.00 -14.41
CA ALA A 64 10.23 3.64 -15.81
C ALA A 64 8.77 3.22 -16.03
N PRO A 65 8.03 3.87 -16.96
CA PRO A 65 6.59 3.66 -17.13
C PRO A 65 6.20 2.25 -17.61
N ASN A 66 7.16 1.48 -18.12
CA ASN A 66 6.94 0.12 -18.64
C ASN A 66 7.88 -0.88 -17.98
N ALA A 67 8.04 -0.79 -16.66
CA ALA A 67 8.90 -1.68 -15.88
C ALA A 67 8.10 -2.40 -14.79
N ILE A 68 8.42 -3.68 -14.59
CA ILE A 68 8.03 -4.45 -13.41
C ILE A 68 9.29 -4.67 -12.59
N TYR A 69 9.25 -4.26 -11.32
CA TYR A 69 10.34 -4.45 -10.37
C TYR A 69 10.10 -5.66 -9.49
N PHE A 70 11.17 -6.36 -9.13
CA PHE A 70 11.13 -7.47 -8.18
C PHE A 70 12.24 -7.31 -7.13
N PRO A 71 11.89 -7.15 -5.83
CA PRO A 71 10.53 -6.89 -5.32
C PRO A 71 9.98 -5.54 -5.85
N PRO A 72 8.66 -5.27 -5.76
CA PRO A 72 8.08 -4.00 -6.21
C PRO A 72 8.47 -2.81 -5.31
N ALA A 73 8.90 -3.09 -4.08
CA ALA A 73 9.35 -2.09 -3.12
C ALA A 73 10.48 -2.65 -2.27
N LEU A 74 11.31 -1.75 -1.76
CA LEU A 74 12.42 -2.04 -0.86
C LEU A 74 12.01 -1.71 0.58
N VAL A 75 12.72 -2.30 1.55
CA VAL A 75 12.50 -2.02 2.97
C VAL A 75 13.78 -1.44 3.56
N ILE A 76 13.65 -0.34 4.29
CA ILE A 76 14.75 0.28 5.02
C ILE A 76 14.29 0.78 6.39
N HIS A 77 15.17 0.90 7.37
CA HIS A 77 14.78 1.46 8.65
C HIS A 77 14.95 2.97 8.65
N GLN A 78 13.93 3.68 9.12
CA GLN A 78 13.95 5.13 9.25
C GLN A 78 13.48 5.61 10.62
N CYS A 79 13.94 6.81 10.95
CA CYS A 79 13.53 7.60 12.09
C CYS A 79 12.58 8.68 11.57
N ASP A 80 11.31 8.60 11.95
CA ASP A 80 10.32 9.61 11.62
C ASP A 80 9.36 9.81 12.80
N GLN A 81 8.30 10.59 12.57
CA GLN A 81 7.32 10.89 13.61
C GLN A 81 6.53 9.65 14.08
N SER A 82 6.50 8.58 13.29
CA SER A 82 5.88 7.31 13.66
C SER A 82 6.83 6.31 14.32
N THR A 83 8.13 6.63 14.42
CA THR A 83 9.08 5.86 15.23
C THR A 83 8.80 5.98 16.73
N GLY A 84 8.33 7.15 17.15
CA GLY A 84 7.97 7.42 18.53
C GLY A 84 7.91 8.92 18.81
N CYS A 85 7.42 9.27 19.98
CA CYS A 85 7.21 10.65 20.37
C CYS A 85 8.37 11.21 21.22
N CYS A 86 8.61 12.50 21.07
CA CYS A 86 9.52 13.27 21.93
C CYS A 86 8.72 13.95 23.04
N LYS A 87 9.25 13.90 24.26
CA LYS A 87 8.57 14.43 25.45
C LYS A 87 8.70 15.95 25.58
N VAL A 88 9.79 16.52 25.07
CA VAL A 88 10.03 17.96 25.14
C VAL A 88 9.42 18.64 23.92
N PRO A 89 8.59 19.69 24.10
CA PRO A 89 8.06 20.46 22.99
C PRO A 89 9.16 20.98 22.06
N GLY A 90 8.92 20.93 20.76
CA GLY A 90 9.87 21.40 19.75
C GLY A 90 10.99 20.42 19.38
N GLN A 91 11.08 19.27 20.05
CA GLN A 91 11.94 18.17 19.60
C GLN A 91 11.28 17.36 18.47
N VAL A 92 12.11 16.76 17.62
CA VAL A 92 11.70 15.85 16.55
C VAL A 92 12.55 14.59 16.58
N CYS A 93 11.95 13.44 16.28
CA CYS A 93 12.67 12.18 16.17
C CYS A 93 13.47 12.16 14.87
N LYS A 94 14.80 12.10 14.95
CA LYS A 94 15.70 12.04 13.80
C LYS A 94 16.75 10.94 13.96
N SER A 95 17.39 10.60 12.84
CA SER A 95 18.56 9.73 12.87
C SER A 95 19.72 10.42 13.58
N LEU A 96 20.31 9.74 14.55
CA LEU A 96 21.62 10.11 15.10
C LEU A 96 22.74 9.38 14.35
N GLU A 97 22.50 8.12 13.99
CA GLU A 97 23.46 7.26 13.31
C GLU A 97 22.79 6.57 12.13
N SER A 98 23.49 6.51 11.00
CA SER A 98 23.01 5.90 9.77
C SER A 98 24.14 5.14 9.07
N ALA A 99 23.76 4.13 8.29
CA ALA A 99 24.64 3.41 7.39
C ALA A 99 24.09 3.46 5.96
N GLU A 100 24.99 3.48 4.97
CA GLU A 100 24.60 3.30 3.58
C GLU A 100 24.41 1.81 3.29
N GLU A 101 23.24 1.44 2.78
CA GLU A 101 22.91 0.06 2.45
C GLU A 101 22.72 -0.08 0.94
N LYS A 102 23.47 -1.01 0.33
CA LYS A 102 23.37 -1.32 -1.09
C LYS A 102 22.39 -2.47 -1.29
N ILE A 103 21.23 -2.16 -1.85
CA ILE A 103 20.12 -3.11 -2.03
C ILE A 103 20.02 -3.49 -3.49
N GLN A 104 19.95 -4.81 -3.75
CA GLN A 104 19.77 -5.34 -5.10
C GLN A 104 18.29 -5.54 -5.40
N PHE A 105 17.89 -5.21 -6.63
CA PHE A 105 16.57 -5.50 -7.17
C PHE A 105 16.64 -5.86 -8.65
N ALA A 106 15.58 -6.44 -9.17
CA ALA A 106 15.46 -6.81 -10.57
C ALA A 106 14.44 -5.94 -11.28
N VAL A 107 14.69 -5.65 -12.56
CA VAL A 107 13.75 -4.98 -13.44
C VAL A 107 13.49 -5.81 -14.69
N LYS A 108 12.22 -5.91 -15.06
CA LYS A 108 11.74 -6.53 -16.30
C LYS A 108 10.92 -5.51 -17.07
N ALA A 109 11.35 -5.17 -18.28
CA ALA A 109 10.54 -4.32 -19.15
C ALA A 109 9.21 -5.02 -19.50
N VAL A 110 8.11 -4.30 -19.55
CA VAL A 110 6.82 -4.79 -20.08
C VAL A 110 6.77 -4.49 -21.56
N SER A 111 6.46 -5.51 -22.39
CA SER A 111 6.21 -5.26 -23.81
C SER A 111 4.72 -5.06 -23.87
N THR A 112 4.27 -3.85 -24.14
CA THR A 112 2.88 -3.63 -24.53
C THR A 112 2.66 -4.27 -25.90
N SER A 113 2.43 -5.57 -25.93
CA SER A 113 1.75 -6.24 -27.05
C SER A 113 0.24 -5.96 -26.95
N GLY A 114 -0.12 -4.68 -26.89
CA GLY A 114 -1.48 -4.19 -26.83
C GLY A 114 -1.77 -3.44 -28.13
N SER A 115 -2.25 -4.17 -29.12
CA SER A 115 -2.78 -3.62 -30.36
C SER A 115 -3.98 -2.74 -30.02
N VAL A 116 -3.82 -1.42 -30.06
CA VAL A 116 -4.94 -0.48 -30.08
C VAL A 116 -5.58 -0.58 -31.46
N ASN A 117 -6.49 -1.54 -31.62
CA ASN A 117 -7.33 -1.63 -32.81
C ASN A 117 -8.43 -0.56 -32.72
N ASN A 118 -8.11 0.66 -33.14
CA ASN A 118 -9.14 1.60 -33.54
C ASN A 118 -9.50 1.29 -35.01
N HIS A 119 -10.59 0.54 -35.23
CA HIS A 119 -11.29 0.53 -36.52
C HIS A 119 -12.24 1.72 -36.60
N PRO A 120 -12.32 2.37 -37.77
CA PRO A 120 -13.54 2.24 -38.54
C PRO A 120 -13.28 1.62 -39.92
N ALA A 121 -14.33 0.98 -40.42
CA ALA A 121 -14.38 0.10 -41.59
C ALA A 121 -13.76 0.68 -42.87
N ALA A 122 -12.91 -0.11 -43.53
CA ALA A 122 -12.86 -0.20 -45.00
C ALA A 122 -12.26 -1.55 -45.41
N ALA A 123 -12.94 -2.23 -46.32
CA ALA A 123 -12.63 -3.55 -46.82
C ALA A 123 -11.25 -3.64 -47.51
N SER A 124 -10.47 -4.68 -47.21
CA SER A 124 -9.46 -5.18 -48.15
C SER A 124 -9.18 -6.66 -47.92
N ASN A 125 -9.54 -7.45 -48.93
CA ASN A 125 -9.23 -8.87 -49.09
C ASN A 125 -7.72 -9.03 -49.26
N ASN A 126 -7.05 -9.88 -48.47
CA ASN A 126 -5.86 -10.59 -48.92
C ASN A 126 -5.52 -11.80 -48.06
N ASN A 127 -5.59 -12.98 -48.69
CA ASN A 127 -5.06 -14.24 -48.19
C ASN A 127 -3.52 -14.18 -48.17
N ASN A 128 -2.90 -14.21 -47.00
CA ASN A 128 -1.50 -14.62 -46.90
C ASN A 128 -1.22 -15.32 -45.55
N LYS A 129 -1.24 -16.64 -45.63
CA LYS A 129 -0.65 -17.57 -44.68
C LYS A 129 0.85 -17.28 -44.57
N ARG A 130 1.34 -16.87 -43.40
CA ARG A 130 2.75 -17.10 -43.01
C ARG A 130 3.01 -16.86 -41.51
N ASN A 131 3.44 -17.95 -40.89
CA ASN A 131 4.40 -18.06 -39.80
C ASN A 131 4.05 -17.48 -38.41
N MET A 132 3.46 -18.33 -37.56
CA MET A 132 3.81 -18.36 -36.14
C MET A 132 5.31 -18.62 -36.02
N ASN A 133 6.10 -17.57 -35.79
CA ASN A 133 7.42 -17.67 -35.19
C ASN A 133 7.69 -16.42 -34.36
N SER A 134 6.81 -16.19 -33.38
CA SER A 134 7.15 -15.39 -32.21
C SER A 134 7.96 -16.28 -31.28
N SER A 135 9.22 -16.55 -31.63
CA SER A 135 10.22 -16.94 -30.64
C SER A 135 10.42 -15.73 -29.75
N SER A 136 9.58 -15.62 -28.72
CA SER A 136 9.70 -14.61 -27.68
C SER A 136 11.01 -14.88 -26.97
N LYS A 137 12.08 -14.19 -27.39
CA LYS A 137 13.34 -14.16 -26.63
C LYS A 137 12.97 -13.89 -25.17
N PRO A 138 13.46 -14.68 -24.20
CA PRO A 138 13.16 -14.43 -22.80
C PRO A 138 13.59 -12.99 -22.50
N LYS A 139 12.62 -12.16 -22.12
CA LYS A 139 12.88 -10.78 -21.74
C LYS A 139 13.83 -10.81 -20.54
N LYS A 140 15.11 -10.51 -20.80
CA LYS A 140 16.20 -10.69 -19.86
C LYS A 140 15.97 -9.76 -18.66
N GLU A 141 15.83 -10.36 -17.49
CA GLU A 141 15.82 -9.67 -16.21
C GLU A 141 17.16 -8.93 -16.02
N LYS A 142 17.10 -7.64 -15.68
CA LYS A 142 18.28 -6.85 -15.36
C LYS A 142 18.34 -6.65 -13.84
N LYS A 143 19.42 -7.10 -13.21
CA LYS A 143 19.70 -6.81 -11.80
C LYS A 143 20.36 -5.44 -11.67
N LEU A 144 19.85 -4.64 -10.75
CA LEU A 144 20.31 -3.29 -10.44
C LEU A 144 20.63 -3.21 -8.95
N MET A 145 21.38 -2.20 -8.57
CA MET A 145 21.70 -1.90 -7.18
C MET A 145 21.40 -0.44 -6.90
N ILE A 146 20.85 -0.16 -5.73
CA ILE A 146 20.65 1.19 -5.23
C ILE A 146 21.28 1.32 -3.84
N SER A 147 21.85 2.48 -3.58
CA SER A 147 22.29 2.89 -2.24
C SER A 147 21.19 3.66 -1.54
N LEU A 148 20.75 3.17 -0.38
CA LEU A 148 19.77 3.86 0.47
C LEU A 148 20.34 4.07 1.89
N THR A 149 19.92 5.15 2.54
CA THR A 149 20.35 5.44 3.92
C THR A 149 19.50 4.67 4.93
N ASN A 150 20.11 3.74 5.65
CA ASN A 150 19.49 2.95 6.71
C ASN A 150 19.81 3.58 8.07
N HIS A 151 18.80 4.04 8.79
CA HIS A 151 19.01 4.60 10.13
C HIS A 151 19.25 3.46 11.11
N THR A 152 20.27 3.58 11.95
CA THR A 152 20.62 2.56 12.97
C THR A 152 20.27 3.01 14.39
N ARG A 153 20.11 4.32 14.61
CA ARG A 153 19.74 4.89 15.91
C ARG A 153 18.95 6.18 15.77
N CYS A 154 17.85 6.32 16.52
CA CYS A 154 17.05 7.54 16.56
C CYS A 154 17.21 8.29 17.89
N GLU A 155 17.09 9.61 17.84
CA GLU A 155 17.07 10.45 19.03
C GLU A 155 16.15 11.68 18.85
N CYS A 156 15.64 12.17 19.96
CA CYS A 156 14.89 13.41 20.03
C CYS A 156 15.83 14.62 19.99
N VAL A 157 15.94 15.25 18.84
CA VAL A 157 16.77 16.43 18.66
C VAL A 157 15.91 17.69 18.72
N GLY A 158 16.41 18.74 19.38
CA GLY A 158 15.75 20.04 19.40
C GLY A 158 15.73 20.67 18.01
N LYS A 159 14.70 21.46 17.70
CA LYS A 159 14.75 22.45 16.61
C LYS A 159 15.69 23.60 17.01
N ILE A 160 16.99 23.34 17.08
CA ILE A 160 18.00 24.40 17.01
C ILE A 160 18.68 24.18 15.67
N ASP A 161 18.68 25.22 14.83
CA ASP A 161 19.09 25.21 13.43
C ASP A 161 20.27 24.27 13.12
N LEU A 162 19.98 23.12 12.50
CA LEU A 162 20.99 22.33 11.78
C LEU A 162 21.26 22.99 10.42
N ARG A 163 21.70 24.24 10.45
CA ARG A 163 22.44 24.90 9.38
C ARG A 163 23.82 25.23 9.94
N ILE A 164 24.77 24.35 9.69
CA ILE A 164 26.19 24.68 9.62
C ILE A 164 26.61 24.31 8.19
#